data_AF-A0A2K8UHD1-F1
#
_entry.id   AF-A0A2K8UHD1-F1
#
_cell.length_a   1.000
_cell.length_b   1.000
_cell.length_c   1.000
_cell.angle_alpha   90.00
_cell.angle_beta   90.00
_cell.angle_gamma   90.00
#
_symmetry.space_group_name_H-M   'P 1'
#
loop_
_entity.id
_entity.type
_entity.pdbx_description
1 polymer ?
#
loop_
_entity_poly.entity_id
_entity_poly.type
_entity_poly.pdbx_seq_one_letter_code
_entity_poly.pdbx_strand_id
1 'polypeptide(L)'
;MTRLEAAYGGPSQSGFGSAVFHATLPGGDDLTQAALARYRTFVGPLWERYGEAAWMGPWRAVYARAPGANPDIEAELRGIADREAHLSVPMILDDLEGADAARAALSAAFDDPAVTELRVFNLGDGAAMTGLLVAGRRGADGATTCLVFLMD
;
A
#
# COMPACT_ATOMS: atom_id res chain seq x y z
N MET A 1 18.48 0.32 1.25
CA MET A 1 17.35 0.37 2.19
C MET A 1 16.80 1.78 2.21
N THR A 2 15.55 1.97 1.81
CA THR A 2 14.87 3.27 1.84
C THR A 2 14.42 3.59 3.27
N ARG A 3 14.05 4.86 3.56
CA ARG A 3 13.44 5.21 4.86
C ARG A 3 12.11 4.47 5.07
N LEU A 4 11.39 4.22 3.99
CA LEU A 4 10.13 3.47 4.03
C LEU A 4 10.37 2.00 4.41
N GLU A 5 11.36 1.35 3.78
CA GLU A 5 11.76 -0.03 4.16
C GLU A 5 12.29 -0.12 5.60
N ALA A 6 12.94 0.94 6.11
CA ALA A 6 13.39 0.98 7.50
C ALA A 6 12.22 1.05 8.49
N ALA A 7 11.09 1.67 8.10
CA ALA A 7 9.89 1.80 8.94
C ALA A 7 8.92 0.62 8.81
N TYR A 8 8.77 0.05 7.60
CA TYR A 8 7.74 -0.95 7.28
C TYR A 8 8.31 -2.28 6.77
N GLY A 9 9.62 -2.46 6.86
CA GLY A 9 10.29 -3.66 6.34
C GLY A 9 10.49 -3.64 4.83
N GLY A 10 11.49 -4.41 4.39
CA GLY A 10 11.72 -4.67 2.97
C GLY A 10 10.72 -5.67 2.36
N PRO A 11 10.94 -6.08 1.10
CA PRO A 11 10.11 -7.08 0.44
C PRO A 11 10.04 -8.37 1.25
N SER A 12 8.82 -8.90 1.47
CA SER A 12 8.59 -10.14 2.22
C SER A 12 7.52 -11.00 1.56
N GLN A 13 7.40 -12.25 2.00
CA GLN A 13 6.31 -13.17 1.63
C GLN A 13 5.64 -13.74 2.89
N SER A 14 5.59 -12.94 3.95
CA SER A 14 5.15 -13.38 5.28
C SER A 14 3.64 -13.56 5.39
N GLY A 15 2.88 -12.97 4.47
CA GLY A 15 1.42 -12.91 4.51
C GLY A 15 0.82 -11.97 5.56
N PHE A 16 1.60 -11.54 6.55
CA PHE A 16 1.19 -10.63 7.62
C PHE A 16 2.30 -9.64 7.98
N GLY A 17 1.93 -8.56 8.65
CA GLY A 17 2.79 -7.43 8.96
C GLY A 17 2.83 -6.44 7.80
N SER A 18 3.99 -5.84 7.55
CA SER A 18 4.21 -4.91 6.45
C SER A 18 5.38 -5.31 5.56
N ALA A 19 5.35 -4.80 4.33
CA ALA A 19 6.45 -4.91 3.38
C ALA A 19 6.41 -3.80 2.34
N VAL A 20 7.58 -3.27 1.99
CA VAL A 20 7.76 -2.33 0.90
C VAL A 20 8.33 -3.05 -0.32
N PHE A 21 7.72 -2.80 -1.48
CA PHE A 21 8.20 -3.29 -2.77
C PHE A 21 8.48 -2.13 -3.70
N HIS A 22 9.56 -2.25 -4.46
CA HIS A 22 9.92 -1.32 -5.52
C HIS A 22 9.90 -2.03 -6.87
N ALA A 23 9.44 -1.32 -7.90
CA ALA A 23 9.37 -1.81 -9.27
C ALA A 23 9.54 -0.65 -10.26
N THR A 24 9.78 -0.97 -11.51
CA THR A 24 9.63 -0.01 -12.61
C THR A 24 8.53 -0.52 -13.52
N LEU A 25 7.48 0.28 -13.70
CA LEU A 25 6.38 -0.01 -14.61
C LEU A 25 6.58 0.76 -15.92
N PRO A 26 6.67 0.09 -17.07
CA PRO A 26 6.61 0.75 -18.37
C PRO A 26 5.43 1.71 -18.49
N GLY A 27 5.60 2.77 -19.30
CA GLY A 27 4.54 3.72 -19.57
C GLY A 27 3.34 3.03 -20.22
N GLY A 28 2.18 3.12 -19.56
CA GLY A 28 0.93 2.48 -20.00
C GLY A 28 0.47 1.29 -19.14
N ASP A 29 1.36 0.74 -18.31
CA ASP A 29 0.99 -0.36 -17.42
C ASP A 29 0.05 0.09 -16.30
N ASP A 30 -0.85 -0.80 -15.87
CA ASP A 30 -1.87 -0.51 -14.85
C ASP A 30 -1.29 -0.66 -13.44
N LEU A 31 -1.30 0.44 -12.67
CA LEU A 31 -0.86 0.46 -11.27
C LEU A 31 -1.66 -0.53 -10.40
N THR A 32 -2.91 -0.80 -10.75
CA THR A 32 -3.76 -1.80 -10.05
C THR A 32 -3.21 -3.21 -10.23
N GLN A 33 -2.85 -3.60 -11.46
CA GLN A 33 -2.26 -4.90 -11.73
C GLN A 33 -0.90 -5.06 -11.05
N ALA A 34 -0.10 -4.00 -11.05
CA ALA A 34 1.18 -3.98 -10.35
C ALA A 34 1.00 -4.14 -8.84
N ALA A 35 0.04 -3.43 -8.24
CA ALA A 35 -0.31 -3.55 -6.83
C ALA A 35 -0.76 -4.98 -6.48
N LEU A 36 -1.64 -5.56 -7.30
CA LEU A 36 -2.11 -6.94 -7.12
C LEU A 36 -0.96 -7.97 -7.21
N ALA A 37 -0.02 -7.78 -8.14
CA ALA A 37 1.15 -8.64 -8.24
C ALA A 37 2.02 -8.58 -6.96
N ARG A 38 2.16 -7.39 -6.35
CA ARG A 38 2.87 -7.24 -5.06
C ARG A 38 2.09 -7.85 -3.90
N TYR A 39 0.77 -7.69 -3.89
CA TYR A 39 -0.08 -8.33 -2.90
C TYR A 39 0.05 -9.86 -2.95
N ARG A 40 -0.07 -10.47 -4.13
CA ARG A 40 0.12 -11.92 -4.32
C ARG A 40 1.51 -12.38 -3.88
N THR A 41 2.55 -11.59 -4.17
CA THR A 41 3.92 -11.89 -3.71
C THR A 41 4.01 -11.86 -2.19
N PHE A 42 3.46 -10.83 -1.56
CA PHE A 42 3.47 -10.67 -0.10
C PHE A 42 2.72 -11.79 0.64
N VAL A 43 1.58 -12.22 0.11
CA VAL A 43 0.81 -13.36 0.66
C VAL A 43 1.56 -14.69 0.45
N GLY A 44 2.30 -14.81 -0.64
CA GLY A 44 3.21 -15.93 -0.87
C GLY A 44 2.47 -17.28 -0.89
N PRO A 45 2.98 -18.33 -0.22
CA PRO A 45 2.38 -19.66 -0.21
C PRO A 45 0.94 -19.72 0.31
N LEU A 46 0.51 -18.74 1.12
CA LEU A 46 -0.86 -18.68 1.62
C LEU A 46 -1.88 -18.37 0.51
N TRP A 47 -1.43 -17.76 -0.59
CA TRP A 47 -2.27 -17.47 -1.75
C TRP A 47 -2.75 -18.77 -2.40
N GLU A 48 -1.81 -19.69 -2.65
CA GLU A 48 -2.11 -20.99 -3.25
C GLU A 48 -2.85 -21.90 -2.26
N ARG A 49 -2.55 -21.80 -0.96
CA ARG A 49 -3.19 -22.62 0.07
C ARG A 49 -4.67 -22.32 0.26
N TYR A 50 -5.05 -21.04 0.30
CA TYR A 50 -6.43 -20.62 0.57
C TYR A 50 -7.19 -20.18 -0.69
N GLY A 51 -6.48 -20.01 -1.80
CA GLY A 51 -7.04 -19.67 -3.11
C GLY A 51 -7.29 -18.18 -3.28
N GLU A 52 -7.25 -17.75 -4.55
CA GLU A 52 -7.43 -16.35 -4.94
C GLU A 52 -8.75 -15.75 -4.45
N ALA A 53 -9.85 -16.51 -4.47
CA ALA A 53 -11.16 -16.01 -4.04
C ALA A 53 -11.19 -15.55 -2.58
N ALA A 54 -10.40 -16.18 -1.70
CA ALA A 54 -10.31 -15.78 -0.29
C ALA A 54 -9.63 -14.42 -0.12
N TRP A 55 -8.55 -14.19 -0.87
CA TRP A 55 -7.75 -12.96 -0.79
C TRP A 55 -8.32 -11.80 -1.61
N MET A 56 -9.07 -12.11 -2.67
CA MET A 56 -9.67 -11.11 -3.56
C MET A 56 -11.04 -10.62 -3.10
N GLY A 57 -11.66 -11.25 -2.09
CA GLY A 57 -12.99 -10.88 -1.59
C GLY A 57 -13.13 -9.37 -1.27
N PRO A 58 -12.26 -8.80 -0.42
CA PRO A 58 -12.29 -7.38 -0.09
C PRO A 58 -11.43 -6.50 -0.99
N TRP A 59 -10.64 -7.08 -1.91
CA TRP A 59 -9.76 -6.33 -2.80
C TRP A 59 -10.54 -5.34 -3.67
N ARG A 60 -10.35 -4.05 -3.37
CA ARG A 60 -10.91 -2.95 -4.16
C ARG A 60 -10.08 -1.69 -3.93
N ALA A 61 -10.02 -0.81 -4.93
CA ALA A 61 -9.48 0.52 -4.74
C ALA A 61 -10.44 1.32 -3.85
N VAL A 62 -9.93 1.85 -2.74
CA VAL A 62 -10.67 2.66 -1.76
C VAL A 62 -10.27 4.13 -1.80
N TYR A 63 -9.16 4.45 -2.46
CA TYR A 63 -8.74 5.81 -2.74
C TYR A 63 -7.92 5.88 -4.03
N ALA A 64 -8.07 6.98 -4.75
CA ALA A 64 -7.22 7.36 -5.86
C ALA A 64 -6.95 8.86 -5.79
N ARG A 65 -5.68 9.26 -5.84
CA ARG A 65 -5.31 10.68 -5.83
C ARG A 65 -5.82 11.35 -7.10
N ALA A 66 -6.56 12.45 -6.93
CA ALA A 66 -7.06 13.22 -8.07
C ALA A 66 -5.91 13.92 -8.81
N PRO A 67 -5.94 14.00 -10.16
CA PRO A 67 -4.94 14.75 -10.91
C PRO A 67 -4.86 16.21 -10.46
N GLY A 68 -3.65 16.69 -10.18
CA GLY A 68 -3.41 18.06 -9.72
C GLY A 68 -3.73 18.33 -8.25
N ALA A 69 -4.14 17.32 -7.47
CA ALA A 69 -4.23 17.45 -6.02
C ALA A 69 -2.86 17.72 -5.41
N ASN A 70 -2.82 18.50 -4.32
CA ASN A 70 -1.61 18.65 -3.52
C ASN A 70 -1.35 17.35 -2.76
N PRO A 71 -0.22 16.66 -2.97
CA PRO A 71 0.09 15.42 -2.26
C PRO A 71 0.19 15.62 -0.75
N ASP A 72 -0.50 14.77 0.01
CA ASP A 72 -0.45 14.69 1.47
C ASP A 72 -0.94 13.30 1.90
N ILE A 73 -0.05 12.31 1.86
CA ILE A 73 -0.41 10.90 2.07
C ILE A 73 -1.06 10.66 3.43
N GLU A 74 -0.72 11.45 4.45
CA GLU A 74 -1.36 11.35 5.75
C GLU A 74 -2.82 11.79 5.70
N ALA A 75 -3.10 12.96 5.14
CA ALA A 75 -4.47 13.46 4.96
C ALA A 75 -5.27 12.56 4.02
N GLU A 76 -4.64 12.04 2.98
CA GLU A 76 -5.27 11.11 2.02
C GLU A 76 -5.68 9.80 2.68
N LEU A 77 -4.81 9.19 3.49
CA LEU A 77 -5.13 7.96 4.24
C LEU A 77 -6.22 8.21 5.28
N ARG A 78 -6.12 9.30 6.06
CA ARG A 78 -7.16 9.69 7.03
C ARG A 78 -8.48 10.07 6.36
N GLY A 79 -8.46 10.47 5.10
CA GLY A 79 -9.62 10.82 4.30
C GLY A 79 -10.34 9.63 3.66
N ILE A 80 -9.83 8.39 3.80
CA ILE A 80 -10.47 7.20 3.24
C ILE A 80 -11.86 7.02 3.85
N ALA A 81 -12.89 7.06 3.00
CA ALA A 81 -14.29 6.93 3.40
C ALA A 81 -14.73 5.48 3.64
N ASP A 82 -14.01 4.52 3.05
CA ASP A 82 -14.30 3.09 3.21
C ASP A 82 -14.01 2.66 4.66
N ARG A 83 -15.06 2.21 5.37
CA ARG A 83 -15.00 1.95 6.80
C ARG A 83 -14.05 0.80 7.16
N GLU A 84 -13.98 -0.24 6.33
CA GLU A 84 -13.11 -1.40 6.59
C GLU A 84 -11.65 -1.01 6.41
N ALA A 85 -11.35 -0.32 5.31
CA ALA A 85 -10.03 0.21 5.02
C ALA A 85 -9.55 1.20 6.09
N HIS A 86 -10.47 2.02 6.62
CA HIS A 86 -10.14 3.02 7.64
C HIS A 86 -9.62 2.41 8.95
N LEU A 87 -9.97 1.15 9.25
CA LEU A 87 -9.49 0.46 10.47
C LEU A 87 -7.96 0.26 10.46
N SER A 88 -7.34 0.11 9.29
CA SER A 88 -5.89 -0.06 9.20
C SER A 88 -5.11 1.26 9.24
N VAL A 89 -5.79 2.41 9.08
CA VAL A 89 -5.12 3.73 8.97
C VAL A 89 -4.32 4.07 10.24
N PRO A 90 -4.88 3.97 11.46
CA PRO A 90 -4.10 4.19 12.69
C PRO A 90 -2.93 3.23 12.82
N MET A 91 -3.07 1.98 12.36
CA MET A 91 -1.99 0.98 12.47
C MET A 91 -0.79 1.30 11.58
N ILE A 92 -1.04 1.95 10.44
CA ILE A 92 0.00 2.39 9.53
C ILE A 92 0.60 3.72 9.97
N LEU A 93 -0.21 4.65 10.51
CA LEU A 93 0.24 6.01 10.80
C LEU A 93 0.72 6.21 12.23
N ASP A 94 0.10 5.56 13.20
CA ASP A 94 0.12 5.95 14.61
C ASP A 94 0.54 4.80 15.54
N ASP A 95 0.11 3.55 15.30
CA ASP A 95 0.35 2.40 16.20
C ASP A 95 1.61 1.60 15.83
N LEU A 96 2.70 2.30 15.53
CA LEU A 96 4.01 1.70 15.28
C LEU A 96 5.13 2.41 16.03
N GLU A 97 6.18 1.65 16.37
CA GLU A 97 7.35 2.22 16.99
C GLU A 97 8.01 3.23 16.04
N GLY A 98 8.21 4.46 16.51
CA GLY A 98 8.73 5.54 15.68
C GLY A 98 7.74 6.10 14.66
N ALA A 99 6.44 6.13 15.00
CA ALA A 99 5.34 6.66 14.17
C ALA A 99 5.68 7.99 13.44
N ASP A 100 6.31 8.96 14.11
CA ASP A 100 6.74 10.21 13.47
C ASP A 100 7.72 9.99 12.31
N ALA A 101 8.70 9.10 12.49
CA ALA A 101 9.67 8.76 11.46
C ALA A 101 9.01 7.97 10.32
N ALA A 102 8.04 7.12 10.64
CA ALA A 102 7.29 6.35 9.66
C ALA A 102 6.37 7.23 8.80
N ARG A 103 5.69 8.20 9.41
CA ARG A 103 4.93 9.25 8.71
C ARG A 103 5.81 10.10 7.79
N ALA A 104 6.96 10.55 8.30
CA ALA A 104 7.94 11.26 7.48
C ALA A 104 8.47 10.39 6.31
N ALA A 105 8.60 9.08 6.50
CA ALA A 105 8.99 8.15 5.44
C ALA A 105 7.90 7.94 4.39
N LEU A 106 6.63 7.87 4.81
CA LEU A 106 5.47 7.85 3.91
C LEU A 106 5.43 9.11 3.06
N SER A 107 5.49 10.28 3.69
CA SER A 107 5.47 11.57 2.99
C SER A 107 6.62 11.68 2.00
N ALA A 108 7.84 11.32 2.41
CA ALA A 108 8.99 11.32 1.50
C ALA A 108 8.84 10.37 0.30
N ALA A 109 8.06 9.29 0.42
CA ALA A 109 7.84 8.32 -0.64
C ALA A 109 6.68 8.69 -1.58
N PHE A 110 5.61 9.28 -1.05
CA PHE A 110 4.33 9.44 -1.77
C PHE A 110 3.92 10.90 -2.01
N ASP A 111 4.51 11.87 -1.31
CA ASP A 111 4.21 13.30 -1.47
C ASP A 111 5.16 14.01 -2.45
N ASP A 112 6.17 13.30 -2.95
CA ASP A 112 7.06 13.79 -4.00
C ASP A 112 6.20 14.16 -5.24
N PRO A 113 6.28 15.41 -5.76
CA PRO A 113 5.52 15.84 -6.93
C PRO A 113 5.75 15.00 -8.20
N ALA A 114 6.84 14.23 -8.26
CA ALA A 114 7.07 13.28 -9.33
C ALA A 114 6.14 12.06 -9.27
N VAL A 115 5.52 11.77 -8.12
CA VAL A 115 4.49 10.73 -7.94
C VAL A 115 3.19 11.25 -8.52
N THR A 116 2.90 10.84 -9.75
CA THR A 116 1.78 11.36 -10.55
C THR A 116 0.52 10.53 -10.43
N GLU A 117 0.64 9.29 -9.93
CA GLU A 117 -0.50 8.42 -9.65
C GLU A 117 -0.31 7.77 -8.28
N LEU A 118 -1.38 7.78 -7.48
CA LEU A 118 -1.46 7.08 -6.21
C LEU A 118 -2.82 6.40 -6.07
N ARG A 119 -2.80 5.13 -5.63
CA ARG A 119 -3.99 4.35 -5.32
C ARG A 119 -3.82 3.63 -3.99
N VAL A 120 -4.91 3.49 -3.25
CA VAL A 120 -4.96 2.68 -2.04
C VAL A 120 -6.01 1.58 -2.23
N PHE A 121 -5.66 0.36 -1.85
CA PHE A 121 -6.50 -0.82 -1.94
C PHE A 121 -6.77 -1.40 -0.57
N ASN A 122 -8.01 -1.84 -0.35
CA ASN A 122 -8.39 -2.59 0.85
C ASN A 122 -7.91 -4.04 0.75
N LEU A 123 -7.40 -4.57 1.86
CA LEU A 123 -6.96 -5.97 1.99
C LEU A 123 -7.65 -6.63 3.20
N GLY A 124 -7.57 -7.95 3.28
CA GLY A 124 -8.04 -8.74 4.43
C GLY A 124 -9.16 -9.68 4.06
N ASP A 125 -10.11 -9.88 4.99
CA ASP A 125 -11.34 -10.65 4.77
C ASP A 125 -12.61 -9.89 5.22
N GLY A 126 -12.47 -8.64 5.65
CA GLY A 126 -13.56 -7.83 6.21
C GLY A 126 -13.98 -8.28 7.62
N ALA A 127 -13.22 -9.17 8.25
CA ALA A 127 -13.50 -9.73 9.57
C ALA A 127 -12.22 -9.83 10.42
N ALA A 128 -11.53 -10.97 10.38
CA ALA A 128 -10.33 -11.21 11.19
C ALA A 128 -9.13 -10.43 10.65
N MET A 129 -9.00 -10.39 9.32
CA MET A 129 -7.89 -9.73 8.67
C MET A 129 -8.26 -8.33 8.18
N THR A 130 -7.40 -7.35 8.47
CA THR A 130 -7.52 -5.96 8.01
C THR A 130 -6.20 -5.46 7.47
N GLY A 131 -6.24 -4.75 6.34
CA GLY A 131 -5.02 -4.21 5.76
C GLY A 131 -5.25 -3.21 4.64
N LEU A 132 -4.16 -2.57 4.24
CA LEU A 132 -4.12 -1.65 3.11
C LEU A 132 -2.89 -1.91 2.24
N LEU A 133 -3.05 -1.65 0.94
CA LEU A 133 -1.94 -1.50 0.02
C LEU A 133 -1.94 -0.09 -0.54
N VAL A 134 -0.86 0.66 -0.32
CA VAL A 134 -0.61 1.97 -0.93
C VAL A 134 0.34 1.80 -2.11
N ALA A 135 -0.09 2.17 -3.30
CA ALA A 135 0.70 2.10 -4.53
C ALA A 135 0.88 3.50 -5.12
N GLY A 136 2.13 3.91 -5.36
CA GLY A 136 2.48 5.18 -5.98
C GLY A 136 3.39 4.97 -7.19
N ARG A 137 3.14 5.70 -8.28
CA ARG A 137 3.95 5.68 -9.51
C ARG A 137 4.50 7.06 -9.86
N ARG A 138 5.81 7.12 -10.09
CA ARG A 138 6.49 8.29 -10.62
C ARG A 138 6.27 8.40 -12.14
N GLY A 139 5.95 9.60 -12.61
CA GLY A 139 5.53 9.81 -14.00
C GLY A 139 6.66 9.72 -15.04
N ALA A 140 7.88 10.16 -14.68
CA ALA A 140 8.98 10.30 -15.64
C ALA A 140 9.68 8.98 -15.99
N ASP A 141 9.79 8.07 -15.02
CA ASP A 141 10.57 6.83 -15.12
C ASP A 141 9.73 5.58 -14.82
N GLY A 142 8.46 5.74 -14.44
CA GLY A 142 7.59 4.63 -14.07
C GLY A 142 7.98 3.95 -12.76
N ALA A 143 8.92 4.52 -11.98
CA ALA A 143 9.32 3.96 -10.71
C ALA A 143 8.10 3.90 -9.78
N THR A 144 7.87 2.72 -9.24
CA THR A 144 6.67 2.38 -8.48
C THR A 144 7.07 1.88 -7.10
N THR A 145 6.38 2.39 -6.09
CA THR A 145 6.53 1.95 -4.70
C THR A 145 5.18 1.41 -4.22
N CYS A 146 5.19 0.20 -3.68
CA CYS A 146 4.03 -0.39 -3.03
C CYS A 146 4.36 -0.66 -1.56
N LEU A 147 3.58 -0.10 -0.64
CA LEU A 147 3.55 -0.50 0.76
C LEU A 147 2.35 -1.43 0.96
N VAL A 148 2.59 -2.65 1.43
CA VAL A 148 1.55 -3.60 1.84
C VAL A 148 1.55 -3.66 3.36
N PHE A 149 0.39 -3.59 3.98
CA PHE A 149 0.17 -3.80 5.41
C PHE A 149 -1.04 -4.71 5.60
N LEU A 150 -0.89 -5.81 6.34
CA LEU A 150 -1.96 -6.76 6.61
C LEU A 150 -1.81 -7.39 8.00
N MET A 151 -2.87 -7.38 8.77
CA MET A 151 -2.96 -7.95 10.12
C MET A 151 -4.06 -9.00 10.18
N ASP A 152 -4.00 -9.87 11.18
CA ASP A 152 -4.97 -10.92 11.57
C ASP A 152 -5.38 -10.71 13.03
#